data_AF-A0A7W8Q2M2-F1
#
_entry.id   AF-A0A7W8Q2M2-F1
#
_cell.length_a   1.000
_cell.length_b   1.000
_cell.length_c   1.000
_cell.angle_alpha   90.00
_cell.angle_beta   90.00
_cell.angle_gamma   90.00
#
_symmetry.space_group_name_H-M   'P 1'
#
loop_
_entity.id
_entity.type
_entity.pdbx_description
1 polymer ?
#
loop_
_entity_poly.entity_id
_entity_poly.type
_entity_poly.pdbx_seq_one_letter_code
_entity_poly.pdbx_strand_id
1 'polypeptide(L)' 'MQKSLLALTALGTSSGVAHPQSRVTLYGFIDEGFNINANADGHHLYNVSSGVL' A
#
# COMPACT_ATOMS: atom_id res chain seq x y z
N MET A 1 42.63 -0.32 30.38
CA MET A 1 42.07 -1.14 29.28
C MET A 1 40.77 -1.85 29.65
N GLN A 2 40.68 -2.57 30.78
CA GLN A 2 39.47 -3.36 31.12
C GLN A 2 38.18 -2.54 31.34
N LYS A 3 38.30 -1.31 31.85
CA LYS A 3 37.15 -0.41 32.12
C LYS A 3 36.45 0.08 30.84
N SER A 4 37.19 0.19 29.73
CA SER A 4 36.65 0.64 28.44
C SER A 4 35.83 -0.46 27.75
N LEU A 5 36.23 -1.72 27.96
CA LEU A 5 35.57 -2.89 27.37
C LEU A 5 34.17 -3.12 27.97
N LEU A 6 34.00 -2.80 29.25
CA LEU A 6 32.70 -2.85 29.94
C LEU A 6 31.75 -1.73 29.48
N ALA A 7 32.28 -0.53 29.22
CA ALA A 7 31.49 0.57 28.68
C ALA A 7 31.01 0.26 27.25
N LEU A 8 31.86 -0.36 26.43
CA LEU A 8 31.53 -0.72 25.05
C LEU A 8 30.46 -1.83 24.96
N THR A 9 30.47 -2.78 25.89
CA THR A 9 29.45 -3.83 25.99
C THR A 9 28.11 -3.30 26.49
N ALA A 10 28.11 -2.33 27.42
CA ALA A 10 26.90 -1.64 27.85
C ALA A 10 26.25 -0.78 26.75
N LEU A 11 27.05 -0.23 25.83
CA LEU A 11 26.58 0.57 24.69
C LEU A 11 26.19 -0.27 23.46
N GLY A 12 26.66 -1.51 23.36
CA GLY A 12 26.41 -2.40 22.22
C GLY A 12 25.07 -3.13 22.26
N THR A 13 24.38 -3.16 23.41
CA THR A 13 23.11 -3.90 23.58
C THR A 13 21.88 -3.15 23.07
N SER A 14 22.04 -1.91 22.59
CA SER A 14 20.92 -1.06 22.15
C SER A 14 20.84 -0.84 20.63
N SER A 15 21.56 -1.60 19.81
CA SER A 15 21.29 -1.68 18.36
C SER A 15 20.03 -2.51 18.10
N GLY A 16 18.92 -2.07 18.71
CA GLY A 16 17.60 -2.64 18.53
C GLY A 16 17.26 -2.64 17.05
N VAL A 17 16.87 -3.84 16.59
CA VAL A 17 16.22 -4.17 15.33
C VAL A 17 15.88 -2.92 14.52
N ALA A 18 16.77 -2.53 13.61
CA ALA A 18 16.42 -1.57 12.59
C ALA A 18 15.25 -2.20 11.83
N HIS A 19 14.02 -1.77 12.09
CA HIS A 19 12.86 -2.20 11.33
C HIS A 19 13.14 -1.73 9.90
N PRO A 20 13.52 -2.62 8.95
CA PRO A 20 13.61 -2.18 7.57
C PRO A 20 12.23 -1.63 7.25
N GLN A 21 12.16 -0.34 6.88
CA GLN A 21 10.90 0.28 6.49
C GLN A 21 10.36 -0.49 5.30
N SER A 22 9.47 -1.44 5.57
CA SER A 22 8.75 -2.19 4.56
C SER A 22 7.83 -1.20 3.86
N ARG A 23 8.26 -0.65 2.73
CA ARG A 23 7.42 0.15 1.84
C ARG A 23 6.92 -0.77 0.75
N VAL A 24 5.64 -1.12 0.82
CA VAL A 24 4.93 -1.75 -0.26
C VAL A 24 4.44 -0.65 -1.20
N THR A 25 4.91 -0.66 -2.45
CA THR A 25 4.29 0.14 -3.50
C THR A 25 3.16 -0.68 -4.10
N LEU A 26 1.92 -0.24 -3.87
CA LEU A 26 0.73 -0.87 -4.44
C LEU A 26 0.58 -0.42 -5.90
N TYR A 27 0.50 -1.39 -6.80
CA TYR A 27 0.20 -1.18 -8.22
C TYR A 27 -1.14 -1.82 -8.54
N GLY A 28 -1.93 -1.15 -9.39
CA GLY A 28 -3.22 -1.62 -9.84
C GLY A 28 -3.82 -0.64 -10.83
N PHE A 29 -4.84 -1.11 -11.56
CA PHE A 29 -5.65 -0.27 -12.41
C PHE A 29 -7.01 -0.06 -11.73
N ILE A 30 -7.54 1.14 -11.87
CA ILE A 30 -8.95 1.40 -11.55
C ILE A 30 -9.70 1.17 -12.85
N ASP A 31 -10.49 0.10 -12.89
CA ASP A 31 -11.38 -0.23 -14.00
C ASP A 31 -12.81 0.13 -13.59
N GLU A 32 -13.11 1.41 -13.72
CA GLU A 32 -14.44 1.99 -13.50
C GLU A 32 -14.84 2.82 -14.71
N GLY A 33 -16.07 2.64 -15.17
CA GLY A 33 -16.64 3.37 -16.29
C GLY A 33 -18.04 3.90 -15.97
N PHE A 34 -18.33 5.11 -16.44
CA PHE A 34 -19.71 5.60 -16.47
C PHE A 34 -20.36 5.13 -17.77
N ASN A 35 -21.36 4.26 -17.64
CA ASN A 35 -22.12 3.74 -18.77
C ASN A 35 -23.35 4.62 -19.03
N ILE A 36 -23.49 5.06 -20.27
CA ILE A 36 -24.66 5.77 -20.77
C ILE A 36 -25.31 4.87 -21.82
N ASN A 37 -26.45 4.30 -21.46
CA ASN A 37 -27.30 3.61 -22.42
C ASN A 37 -28.51 4.50 -22.72
N ALA A 38 -28.61 5.00 -23.96
CA ALA A 38 -29.72 5.85 -24.39
C ALA A 38 -31.00 5.06 -24.71
N ASN A 39 -30.95 3.73 -24.77
CA ASN A 39 -32.13 2.91 -25.01
C ASN A 39 -31.98 1.51 -24.38
N ALA A 40 -32.16 1.45 -23.07
CA ALA A 40 -32.34 0.20 -22.35
C ALA A 40 -33.84 0.00 -22.10
N ASP A 41 -34.45 -0.94 -22.82
CA ASP A 41 -35.90 -1.20 -22.77
C ASP A 41 -36.76 0.05 -23.00
N GLY A 42 -36.34 0.92 -23.93
CA GLY A 42 -37.04 2.16 -24.22
C GLY A 42 -36.75 3.33 -23.27
N HIS A 43 -35.89 3.15 -22.26
CA HIS A 43 -35.51 4.18 -21.29
C HIS A 43 -34.01 4.51 -21.32
N HIS A 44 -33.64 5.65 -20.75
CA HIS A 44 -32.23 5.99 -20.53
C HIS A 44 -31.74 5.32 -19.24
N LEU A 45 -30.59 4.66 -19.32
CA LEU A 45 -29.93 4.03 -18.19
C LEU A 45 -28.54 4.65 -17.99
N TYR A 46 -28.30 5.12 -16.77
CA TYR A 46 -27.04 5.72 -16.34
C TYR A 46 -26.52 4.90 -15.16
N ASN A 47 -25.34 4.29 -15.29
CA ASN A 47 -24.78 3.52 -14.19
C ASN A 47 -23.25 3.60 -14.16
N VAL A 48 -22.68 3.36 -12.98
CA VAL A 48 -21.25 3.15 -12.80
C VAL A 48 -20.99 1.65 -12.80
N SER A 49 -20.12 1.20 -13.69
CA SER A 49 -19.79 -0.21 -13.83
C SER A 49 -18.30 -0.43 -13.67
N SER A 50 -17.94 -1.55 -13.07
CA SER A 50 -16.55 -1.96 -12.83
C SER A 50 -16.27 -3.27 -13.57
N GLY A 51 -15.11 -3.35 -14.22
CA GLY A 51 -14.68 -4.59 -14.89
C GLY A 51 -15.52 -4.96 -16.12
N VAL A 52 -15.94 -3.98 -16.93
CA VAL A 52 -16.76 -4.24 -18.12
C VAL A 52 -15.87 -4.74 -19.27
N LEU A 53 -16.08 -5.99 -19.68
CA LEU A 53 -15.53 -6.61 -20.90
C LEU A 53 -16.53 -6.53 -22.05
#